data_AF-W4RUV4-F1
#
_entry.id   AF-W4RUV4-F1
#
_cell.length_a   1.000
_cell.length_b   1.000
_cell.length_c   1.000
_cell.angle_alpha   90.00
_cell.angle_beta   90.00
_cell.angle_gamma   90.00
#
_symmetry.space_group_name_H-M   'P 1'
#
loop_
_entity.id
_entity.type
_entity.pdbx_description
1 polymer ?
#
loop_
_entity_poly.entity_id
_entity_poly.type
_entity_poly.pdbx_seq_one_letter_code
_entity_poly.pdbx_strand_id
1 'polypeptide(L)' 'MEIRQAYNELHQWIEVNGYQRLPNKWHLEAFHEWSDPANIDVELMDTVTYEV' A
#
# COMPACT_ATOMS: atom_id res chain seq x y z
N MET A 1 6.74 3.06 13.40
CA MET A 1 5.30 3.24 13.10
C MET A 1 4.93 2.22 12.05
N GLU A 2 3.99 1.35 12.39
CA GLU A 2 3.66 0.12 11.66
C GLU A 2 3.16 0.39 10.22
N ILE A 3 2.41 1.48 10.00
CA ILE A 3 1.95 1.86 8.66
C ILE A 3 3.09 2.11 7.65
N ARG A 4 4.21 2.68 8.09
CA ARG A 4 5.38 2.89 7.21
C ARG A 4 6.04 1.56 6.84
N GLN A 5 6.00 0.60 7.75
CA GLN A 5 6.53 -0.74 7.49
C GLN A 5 5.64 -1.48 6.48
N ALA A 6 4.32 -1.43 6.65
CA ALA A 6 3.37 -2.01 5.69
C ALA A 6 3.53 -1.43 4.27
N TYR A 7 3.69 -0.11 4.14
CA TYR A 7 4.02 0.52 2.85
C TYR A 7 5.35 0.00 2.27
N ASN A 8 6.39 -0.13 3.09
CA ASN A 8 7.68 -0.65 2.62
C ASN A 8 7.56 -2.10 2.12
N GLU A 9 6.84 -2.95 2.85
CA GLU A 9 6.58 -4.34 2.46
C GLU A 9 5.78 -4.40 1.13
N LEU A 10 4.75 -3.56 0.98
CA LEU A 10 3.99 -3.43 -0.26
C LEU A 10 4.89 -2.98 -1.43
N HIS A 11 5.71 -1.95 -1.25
CA HIS A 11 6.62 -1.48 -2.31
C HIS A 11 7.63 -2.54 -2.72
N GLN A 12 8.18 -3.28 -1.74
CA GLN A 12 9.10 -4.39 -2.01
C GLN A 12 8.39 -5.52 -2.78
N TRP A 13 7.17 -5.86 -2.40
CA TRP A 13 6.39 -6.86 -3.13
C TRP A 13 6.13 -6.42 -4.58
N ILE A 14 5.77 -5.15 -4.81
CA ILE A 14 5.57 -4.58 -6.14
C ILE A 14 6.84 -4.74 -6.99
N GLU A 15 8.00 -4.37 -6.44
CA GLU A 15 9.30 -4.45 -7.13
C GLU A 15 9.68 -5.91 -7.46
N VAL A 16 9.56 -6.82 -6.49
CA VAL A 16 9.90 -8.25 -6.67
C VAL A 16 9.03 -8.93 -7.73
N ASN A 17 7.79 -8.46 -7.91
CA ASN A 17 6.88 -8.99 -8.92
C ASN A 17 6.99 -8.28 -10.28
N GLY A 18 7.95 -7.38 -10.47
CA GLY A 18 8.22 -6.72 -11.76
C GLY A 18 7.22 -5.62 -12.11
N TYR A 19 6.48 -5.11 -11.13
CA TYR A 19 5.59 -3.98 -11.32
C TYR A 19 6.35 -2.66 -11.07
N GLN A 20 5.97 -1.61 -11.79
CA GLN A 20 6.49 -0.26 -11.57
C GLN A 20 5.44 0.61 -10.88
N ARG A 21 5.81 1.21 -9.75
CA ARG A 21 4.96 2.17 -9.02
C ARG A 21 4.73 3.45 -9.83
N LEU A 22 3.54 4.03 -9.70
CA LEU A 22 3.16 5.29 -10.33
C LEU A 22 2.91 6.39 -9.27
N PRO A 23 3.95 7.01 -8.68
CA PRO A 23 3.81 7.94 -7.54
C PRO A 23 3.05 9.24 -7.87
N ASN A 24 2.82 9.52 -9.16
CA ASN A 24 2.06 10.67 -9.64
C ASN A 24 0.58 10.32 -9.88
N LYS A 25 0.10 9.17 -9.40
CA LYS A 25 -1.28 8.70 -9.50
C LYS A 25 -1.90 8.56 -8.11
N TRP A 26 -3.20 8.37 -8.07
CA TRP A 26 -3.92 8.14 -6.81
C TRP A 26 -3.58 6.76 -6.25
N HIS A 27 -3.44 6.70 -4.93
CA HIS A 27 -3.29 5.49 -4.14
C HIS A 27 -4.42 5.50 -3.10
N LEU A 28 -4.83 4.33 -2.64
CA LEU A 28 -6.00 4.18 -1.77
C LEU A 28 -5.61 3.55 -0.44
N GLU A 29 -6.23 4.05 0.63
CA GLU A 29 -6.22 3.46 1.96
C GLU A 29 -7.69 3.20 2.32
N ALA A 30 -8.08 1.95 2.47
CA ALA A 30 -9.44 1.56 2.82
C ALA A 30 -9.47 1.12 4.29
N PHE A 31 -10.08 1.94 5.15
CA PHE A 31 -10.21 1.64 6.58
C PHE A 31 -11.45 0.79 6.83
N HIS A 32 -11.27 -0.40 7.38
CA HIS A 32 -12.34 -1.31 7.74
C HIS A 32 -12.76 -1.15 9.20
N GLU A 33 -11.81 -0.81 10.07
CA GLU A 33 -12.03 -0.48 11.46
C GLU A 33 -11.09 0.67 11.87
N TRP A 34 -11.64 1.71 12.48
CA TRP A 34 -10.89 2.92 12.87
C TRP A 34 -11.31 3.46 14.24
N SER A 35 -12.26 2.79 14.91
CA SER A 35 -12.80 3.25 16.19
C SER A 35 -11.83 3.03 17.36
N ASP A 36 -10.95 2.03 17.26
CA ASP A 36 -9.85 1.79 18.22
C ASP A 36 -8.51 2.20 17.60
N PRO A 37 -7.90 3.31 18.05
CA PRO A 37 -6.60 3.77 17.54
C PRO A 37 -5.45 2.79 17.78
N ALA A 38 -5.60 1.83 18.70
CA ALA A 38 -4.60 0.78 18.94
C ALA A 38 -4.75 -0.40 17.97
N ASN A 39 -5.90 -0.56 17.32
CA ASN A 39 -6.25 -1.69 16.46
C ASN A 39 -6.94 -1.16 15.19
N ILE A 40 -6.17 -0.49 14.34
CA ILE A 40 -6.64 0.01 13.05
C ILE A 40 -6.51 -1.11 12.02
N ASP A 41 -7.60 -1.39 11.30
CA ASP A 41 -7.59 -2.28 10.14
C ASP A 41 -7.69 -1.45 8.85
N VAL A 42 -6.66 -1.54 8.01
CA VAL A 42 -6.54 -0.76 6.78
C VAL A 42 -5.92 -1.59 5.67
N GLU A 43 -6.53 -1.53 4.48
CA GLU A 43 -5.98 -2.07 3.24
C GLU A 43 -5.26 -0.96 2.47
N LEU A 44 -4.00 -1.23 2.07
CA LEU A 44 -3.16 -0.31 1.30
C LEU A 44 -3.12 -0.74 -0.17
N MET A 45 -3.45 0.18 -1.08
CA MET A 45 -3.50 -0.09 -2.51
C MET A 45 -2.63 0.91 -3.28
N ASP A 46 -1.53 0.43 -3.84
CA ASP A 46 -0.64 1.22 -4.70
C ASP A 46 -1.01 1.04 -6.18
N THR A 47 -0.90 2.13 -6.94
CA THR A 47 -1.23 2.13 -8.36
C THR A 47 0.03 1.82 -9.12
N VAL A 48 0.01 0.69 -9.83
CA VAL A 48 1.17 0.16 -10.54
C VAL A 48 0.89 -0.03 -12.02
N THR A 49 1.96 -0.12 -12.80
CA THR A 49 1.92 -0.60 -14.18
C THR A 49 2.77 -1.86 -14.32
N TYR A 50 2.46 -2.66 -15.31
CA TYR A 50 3.32 -3.73 -15.82
C TYR A 50 3.69 -3.39 -17.27
N GLU A 51 4.86 -3.83 -17.73
CA GLU A 51 5.14 -3.83 -19.16
C GLU A 51 4.32 -4.96 -19.82
N VAL A 52 3.69 -4.66 -20.96
CA VAL A 52 2.96 -5.63 -21.80
C VAL A 52 3.89 -6.11 -22.92
#